data_AF-A0AAD1DLW3-F1
#
_entry.id   AF-A0AAD1DLW3-F1
#
_cell.length_a   1.000
_cell.length_b   1.000
_cell.length_c   1.000
_cell.angle_alpha   90.00
_cell.angle_beta   90.00
_cell.angle_gamma   90.00
#
_symmetry.space_group_name_H-M   'P 1'
#
loop_
_entity.id
_entity.type
_entity.pdbx_description
1 polymer ?
#
loop_
_entity_poly.entity_id
_entity_poly.type
_entity_poly.pdbx_seq_one_letter_code
_entity_poly.pdbx_strand_id
1 'polypeptide(L)'
;MITRIEEVSDLQDLGIDLIRFYVYLQGTDCNEVTKPLIIYLWDLKKFMSVHEPQAFAYLVKVSESIRHYGAKDGKVLKVLHEDGFPVHSFVEKYVKNISADKILSHIKWSQSLEEPCVGDAIERSDLLPHPEFASNNFRRTMFAEKIDEAVQREVRKFYPDFFSAADAHSIAKYDDLLMHAVYDFINQLDDFFFKESEAKK
;
A
#
# COMPACT_ATOMS: atom_id res chain seq x y z
N MET A 1 -26.68 -4.13 0.98
CA MET A 1 -25.91 -5.41 1.05
C MET A 1 -24.66 -5.25 0.20
N ILE A 2 -23.53 -5.90 0.51
CA ILE A 2 -22.35 -5.88 -0.39
C ILE A 2 -22.65 -6.78 -1.59
N THR A 3 -22.38 -6.30 -2.80
CA THR A 3 -22.59 -7.05 -4.05
C THR A 3 -21.27 -7.62 -4.58
N ARG A 4 -20.20 -6.83 -4.48
CA ARG A 4 -18.87 -7.19 -4.98
C ARG A 4 -17.78 -6.42 -4.24
N ILE A 5 -16.60 -7.03 -4.14
CA ILE A 5 -15.37 -6.41 -3.65
C ILE A 5 -14.33 -6.58 -4.74
N GLU A 6 -13.69 -5.48 -5.14
CA GLU A 6 -12.53 -5.50 -6.03
C GLU A 6 -11.30 -4.95 -5.31
N GLU A 7 -10.15 -5.54 -5.59
CA GLU A 7 -8.85 -5.09 -5.08
C GLU A 7 -8.14 -4.32 -6.20
N VAL A 8 -7.74 -3.08 -5.91
CA VAL A 8 -7.08 -2.20 -6.86
C VAL A 8 -5.76 -1.74 -6.27
N SER A 9 -4.68 -1.83 -7.05
CA SER A 9 -3.36 -1.36 -6.68
C SER A 9 -3.07 -0.01 -7.34
N ASP A 10 -2.66 0.96 -6.53
CA ASP A 10 -2.20 2.27 -6.99
C ASP A 10 -0.80 2.22 -7.62
N LEU A 11 -0.18 1.04 -7.71
CA LEU A 11 1.19 0.91 -8.22
C LEU A 11 1.30 1.37 -9.68
N GLN A 12 0.28 1.09 -10.50
CA GLN A 12 0.28 1.49 -11.91
C GLN A 12 0.08 3.00 -12.07
N ASP A 13 -0.79 3.59 -11.27
CA ASP A 13 -1.22 4.98 -11.43
C ASP A 13 -0.32 5.98 -10.68
N LEU A 14 0.20 5.59 -9.52
CA LEU A 14 0.97 6.46 -8.62
C LEU A 14 2.43 6.01 -8.44
N GLY A 15 2.78 4.79 -8.85
CA GLY A 15 4.07 4.19 -8.54
C GLY A 15 4.25 3.84 -7.06
N ILE A 16 3.15 3.79 -6.30
CA ILE A 16 3.14 3.51 -4.86
C ILE A 16 2.31 2.24 -4.64
N ASP A 17 2.87 1.24 -3.97
CA ASP A 17 2.19 -0.03 -3.70
C ASP A 17 1.19 0.09 -2.54
N LEU A 18 0.11 0.84 -2.79
CA LEU A 18 -1.06 0.99 -1.92
C LEU A 18 -2.23 0.20 -2.49
N ILE A 19 -2.98 -0.47 -1.61
CA ILE A 19 -4.16 -1.25 -1.99
C ILE A 19 -5.44 -0.57 -1.53
N ARG A 20 -6.39 -0.49 -2.45
CA ARG A 20 -7.77 -0.04 -2.24
C ARG A 20 -8.71 -1.22 -2.46
N PHE A 21 -9.69 -1.36 -1.58
CA PHE A 21 -10.83 -2.23 -1.76
C PHE A 21 -12.01 -1.39 -2.24
N TYR A 22 -12.45 -1.64 -3.46
CA TYR A 22 -13.67 -1.07 -4.01
C TYR A 22 -14.83 -1.97 -3.62
N VAL A 23 -15.63 -1.52 -2.66
CA VAL A 23 -16.80 -2.23 -2.17
C VAL A 23 -18.04 -1.69 -2.85
N TYR A 24 -18.60 -2.52 -3.72
CA TYR A 24 -19.87 -2.24 -4.37
C TYR A 24 -21.01 -2.66 -3.44
N LEU A 25 -21.97 -1.75 -3.31
CA LEU A 25 -23.13 -1.90 -2.44
C LEU A 25 -24.39 -1.99 -3.30
N GLN A 26 -25.36 -2.75 -2.82
CA GLN A 26 -26.73 -2.70 -3.33
C GLN A 26 -27.36 -1.37 -2.92
N GLY A 27 -27.81 -0.62 -3.92
CA GLY A 27 -28.48 0.66 -3.79
C GLY A 27 -29.94 0.54 -3.36
N THR A 28 -30.60 1.70 -3.23
CA THR A 28 -32.00 1.77 -2.76
C THR A 28 -33.02 1.24 -3.78
N ASP A 29 -32.64 1.21 -5.05
CA ASP A 29 -33.37 0.67 -6.20
C ASP A 29 -33.06 -0.83 -6.46
N CYS A 30 -32.37 -1.49 -5.53
CA CYS A 30 -31.89 -2.87 -5.62
C CYS A 30 -30.81 -3.14 -6.68
N ASN A 31 -30.36 -2.13 -7.43
CA ASN A 31 -29.23 -2.24 -8.35
C ASN A 31 -27.92 -2.01 -7.63
N GLU A 32 -26.79 -2.40 -8.24
CA GLU A 32 -25.47 -2.07 -7.73
C GLU A 32 -25.20 -0.55 -7.88
N VAL A 33 -24.60 0.07 -6.86
CA VAL A 33 -24.20 1.48 -6.92
C VAL A 33 -23.05 1.67 -7.91
N THR A 34 -23.08 2.78 -8.66
CA THR A 34 -22.07 3.10 -9.68
C THR A 34 -20.74 3.53 -9.08
N LYS A 35 -20.74 4.12 -7.89
CA LYS A 35 -19.55 4.60 -7.18
C LYS A 35 -19.27 3.70 -5.97
N PRO A 36 -18.19 2.89 -5.98
CA PRO A 36 -17.89 1.99 -4.88
C PRO A 36 -17.52 2.77 -3.61
N LEU A 37 -17.76 2.17 -2.46
CA LEU A 37 -17.16 2.61 -1.22
C LEU A 37 -15.68 2.19 -1.23
N ILE A 38 -14.76 3.16 -1.15
CA ILE A 38 -13.33 2.91 -1.16
C ILE A 38 -12.85 2.69 0.28
N ILE A 39 -12.21 1.54 0.54
CA ILE A 39 -11.59 1.22 1.83
C ILE A 39 -10.10 0.97 1.59
N TYR A 40 -9.23 1.62 2.36
CA TYR A 40 -7.79 1.38 2.27
C TYR A 40 -7.39 0.20 3.16
N LEU A 41 -6.33 -0.53 2.77
CA LEU A 41 -5.78 -1.58 3.62
C LEU A 41 -5.34 -1.05 4.99
N TRP A 42 -4.91 0.21 5.07
CA TRP A 42 -4.60 0.88 6.34
C TRP A 42 -5.82 1.00 7.28
N ASP A 43 -7.00 1.31 6.75
CA ASP A 43 -8.23 1.39 7.55
C ASP A 43 -8.66 0.00 8.02
N LEU A 44 -8.44 -1.01 7.18
CA LEU A 44 -8.66 -2.41 7.54
C LEU A 44 -7.70 -2.84 8.66
N LYS A 45 -6.40 -2.51 8.57
CA LYS A 45 -5.39 -2.76 9.61
C LYS A 45 -5.82 -2.13 10.95
N LYS A 46 -6.25 -0.86 10.94
CA LYS A 46 -6.75 -0.16 12.14
C LYS A 46 -7.98 -0.82 12.76
N PHE A 47 -8.91 -1.30 11.93
CA PHE A 47 -10.08 -2.01 12.44
C PHE A 47 -9.69 -3.36 13.03
N MET A 48 -8.87 -4.14 12.33
CA MET A 48 -8.45 -5.46 12.79
C MET A 48 -7.63 -5.40 14.07
N SER A 49 -6.82 -4.36 14.28
CA SER A 49 -6.05 -4.22 15.53
C SER A 49 -6.94 -4.11 16.77
N VAL A 50 -8.16 -3.60 16.62
CA VAL A 50 -9.15 -3.45 17.70
C VAL A 50 -10.09 -4.64 17.78
N HIS A 51 -10.64 -5.08 16.65
CA HIS A 51 -11.75 -6.03 16.61
C HIS A 51 -11.32 -7.48 16.31
N GLU A 52 -10.14 -7.70 15.74
CA GLU A 52 -9.66 -9.00 15.26
C GLU A 52 -8.15 -9.18 15.55
N PRO A 53 -7.70 -9.06 16.82
CA PRO A 53 -6.28 -8.87 17.17
C PRO A 53 -5.38 -10.04 16.74
N GLN A 54 -5.90 -11.27 16.69
CA GLN A 54 -5.14 -12.44 16.22
C GLN A 54 -4.86 -12.36 14.70
N ALA A 55 -5.87 -11.99 13.92
CA ALA A 55 -5.73 -11.81 12.48
C ALA A 55 -4.85 -10.60 12.16
N PHE A 56 -4.95 -9.52 12.96
CA PHE A 56 -4.05 -8.38 12.88
C PHE A 56 -2.60 -8.77 13.16
N ALA A 57 -2.34 -9.55 14.21
CA ALA A 57 -0.98 -10.02 14.52
C ALA A 57 -0.39 -10.85 13.37
N TYR A 58 -1.19 -11.67 12.69
CA TYR A 58 -0.75 -12.38 11.50
C TYR A 58 -0.38 -11.43 10.35
N LEU A 59 -1.24 -10.46 10.07
CA LEU A 59 -0.99 -9.44 9.06
C LEU A 59 0.30 -8.65 9.37
N VAL A 60 0.51 -8.26 10.63
CA VAL A 60 1.74 -7.58 11.07
C VAL A 60 2.96 -8.48 10.83
N LYS A 61 2.89 -9.76 11.20
CA LYS A 61 3.96 -10.73 10.95
C LYS A 61 4.31 -10.86 9.46
N VAL A 62 3.30 -10.95 8.58
CA VAL A 62 3.51 -10.99 7.12
C VAL A 62 4.11 -9.68 6.61
N SER A 63 3.63 -8.54 7.11
CA SER A 63 4.21 -7.24 6.77
C SER A 63 5.67 -7.14 7.20
N GLU A 64 6.00 -7.53 8.42
CA GLU A 64 7.36 -7.47 8.96
C GLU A 64 8.32 -8.46 8.28
N SER A 65 7.83 -9.60 7.77
CA SER A 65 8.67 -10.55 7.03
C SER A 65 9.06 -10.08 5.62
N ILE A 66 8.40 -9.04 5.10
CA ILE A 66 8.67 -8.48 3.77
C ILE A 66 9.51 -7.20 3.93
N ARG A 67 10.79 -7.28 3.56
CA ARG A 67 11.67 -6.10 3.43
C ARG A 67 11.26 -5.29 2.20
N HIS A 68 10.98 -4.00 2.37
CA HIS A 68 10.60 -3.10 1.28
C HIS A 68 10.88 -1.64 1.64
N TYR A 69 11.04 -0.80 0.61
CA TYR A 69 11.18 0.64 0.75
C TYR A 69 9.87 1.33 0.33
N GLY A 70 9.18 1.96 1.28
CA GLY A 70 7.88 2.61 1.04
C GLY A 70 6.67 1.71 1.32
N ALA A 71 5.51 2.08 0.77
CA ALA A 71 4.29 1.28 0.88
C ALA A 71 4.49 -0.09 0.19
N LYS A 72 3.96 -1.16 0.79
CA LYS A 72 4.15 -2.56 0.35
C LYS A 72 2.87 -3.37 0.40
N ASP A 73 1.73 -2.69 0.33
CA ASP A 73 0.43 -3.30 0.61
C ASP A 73 0.10 -4.40 -0.40
N GLY A 74 0.48 -4.26 -1.67
CA GLY A 74 0.28 -5.30 -2.68
C GLY A 74 1.16 -6.53 -2.45
N LYS A 75 2.42 -6.34 -2.04
CA LYS A 75 3.28 -7.47 -1.64
C LYS A 75 2.71 -8.22 -0.44
N VAL A 76 2.23 -7.50 0.58
CA VAL A 76 1.58 -8.08 1.74
C VAL A 76 0.32 -8.83 1.34
N LEU A 77 -0.54 -8.21 0.54
CA LEU A 77 -1.80 -8.80 0.07
C LEU A 77 -1.58 -10.08 -0.72
N LYS A 78 -0.55 -10.12 -1.57
CA LYS A 78 -0.17 -11.32 -2.32
C LYS A 78 0.13 -12.50 -1.39
N VAL A 79 0.97 -12.29 -0.36
CA VAL A 79 1.29 -13.34 0.61
C VAL A 79 0.05 -13.78 1.39
N LEU A 80 -0.79 -12.82 1.80
CA LEU A 80 -2.06 -13.13 2.48
C LEU A 80 -2.96 -14.03 1.62
N HIS A 81 -3.08 -13.77 0.31
CA HIS A 81 -3.86 -14.62 -0.60
C HIS A 81 -3.25 -16.01 -0.79
N GLU A 82 -1.92 -16.09 -0.93
CA GLU A 82 -1.19 -17.36 -1.05
C GLU A 82 -1.39 -18.25 0.19
N ASP A 83 -1.47 -17.63 1.38
CA ASP A 83 -1.73 -18.31 2.65
C ASP A 83 -3.22 -18.62 2.89
N GLY A 84 -4.12 -18.24 1.97
CA GLY A 84 -5.57 -18.41 2.13
C GLY A 84 -6.19 -17.52 3.22
N PHE A 85 -5.54 -16.41 3.57
CA PHE A 85 -6.04 -15.46 4.55
C PHE A 85 -7.31 -14.77 4.02
N PRO A 86 -8.42 -14.72 4.79
CA PRO A 86 -9.72 -14.30 4.27
C PRO A 86 -9.89 -12.78 4.26
N VAL A 87 -9.09 -12.06 3.46
CA VAL A 87 -9.06 -10.59 3.40
C VAL A 87 -10.46 -10.00 3.16
N HIS A 88 -11.20 -10.52 2.17
CA HIS A 88 -12.55 -10.04 1.85
C HIS A 88 -13.51 -10.18 3.03
N SER A 89 -13.41 -11.23 3.85
CA SER A 89 -14.26 -11.37 5.04
C SER A 89 -14.00 -10.27 6.07
N PHE A 90 -12.75 -9.80 6.20
CA PHE A 90 -12.46 -8.66 7.07
C PHE A 90 -12.99 -7.34 6.49
N VAL A 91 -12.95 -7.16 5.17
CA VAL A 91 -13.57 -6.01 4.49
C VAL A 91 -15.08 -6.00 4.75
N GLU A 92 -15.76 -7.14 4.64
CA GLU A 92 -17.19 -7.24 4.97
C GLU A 92 -17.48 -6.91 6.44
N LYS A 93 -16.66 -7.41 7.37
CA LYS A 93 -16.78 -7.07 8.81
C LYS A 93 -16.57 -5.58 9.05
N TYR A 94 -15.60 -4.97 8.38
CA TYR A 94 -15.35 -3.53 8.44
C TYR A 94 -16.57 -2.74 8.00
N VAL A 95 -17.14 -3.06 6.82
CA VAL A 95 -18.33 -2.39 6.29
C VAL A 95 -19.51 -2.52 7.23
N LYS A 96 -19.71 -3.69 7.86
CA LYS A 96 -20.75 -3.92 8.88
C LYS A 96 -20.53 -3.09 10.15
N ASN A 97 -19.30 -2.67 10.44
CA ASN A 97 -18.96 -1.81 11.57
C ASN A 97 -19.14 -0.31 11.26
N ILE A 98 -19.30 0.06 9.99
CA ILE A 98 -19.66 1.43 9.61
C ILE A 98 -21.13 1.67 9.96
N SER A 99 -21.44 2.84 10.51
CA SER A 99 -22.83 3.18 10.86
C SER A 99 -23.75 3.13 9.64
N ALA A 100 -24.97 2.62 9.85
CA ALA A 100 -25.97 2.51 8.79
C ALA A 100 -26.26 3.85 8.11
N ASP A 101 -26.25 4.96 8.87
CA ASP A 101 -26.45 6.31 8.33
C ASP A 101 -25.35 6.72 7.34
N LYS A 102 -24.09 6.35 7.61
CA LYS A 102 -22.96 6.63 6.70
C LYS A 102 -23.08 5.80 5.43
N ILE A 103 -23.41 4.52 5.55
CA ILE A 103 -23.64 3.63 4.40
C ILE A 103 -24.80 4.15 3.53
N LEU A 104 -25.91 4.53 4.16
CA LEU A 104 -27.06 5.07 3.44
C LEU A 104 -26.75 6.40 2.76
N SER A 105 -25.96 7.26 3.42
CA SER A 105 -25.51 8.53 2.85
C SER A 105 -24.62 8.30 1.62
N HIS A 106 -23.69 7.34 1.68
CA HIS A 106 -22.86 6.95 0.53
C HIS A 106 -23.72 6.43 -0.63
N ILE A 107 -24.67 5.54 -0.36
CA ILE A 107 -25.57 4.99 -1.39
C ILE A 107 -26.36 6.12 -2.06
N LYS A 108 -26.96 7.04 -1.28
CA LYS A 108 -27.71 8.18 -1.83
C LYS A 108 -26.84 9.09 -2.69
N TRP A 109 -25.62 9.38 -2.23
CA TRP A 109 -24.64 10.15 -3.00
C TRP A 109 -24.21 9.45 -4.30
N SER A 110 -24.03 8.13 -4.27
CA SER A 110 -23.70 7.38 -5.48
C SER A 110 -24.85 7.36 -6.50
N GLN A 111 -26.09 7.46 -6.02
CA GLN A 111 -27.29 7.40 -6.85
C GLN A 111 -27.83 8.79 -7.25
N SER A 112 -27.25 9.88 -6.74
CA SER A 112 -27.68 11.22 -7.13
C SER A 112 -27.25 11.55 -8.56
N LEU A 113 -28.22 12.00 -9.37
CA LEU A 113 -28.00 12.51 -10.73
C LEU A 113 -27.22 13.84 -10.76
N GLU A 114 -27.25 14.57 -9.64
CA GLU A 114 -26.35 15.70 -9.42
C GLU A 114 -24.96 15.12 -9.18
N GLU A 115 -24.11 15.14 -10.21
CA GLU A 115 -22.71 15.41 -9.94
C GLU A 115 -22.70 16.67 -9.09
N PRO A 116 -22.08 16.67 -7.89
CA PRO A 116 -21.83 17.94 -7.23
C PRO A 116 -21.18 18.81 -8.30
N CYS A 117 -21.77 19.96 -8.57
CA CYS A 117 -21.12 20.97 -9.40
C CYS A 117 -19.91 21.40 -8.59
N VAL A 118 -18.83 20.64 -8.72
CA VAL A 118 -17.53 20.91 -8.18
C VAL A 118 -16.99 22.00 -9.11
N GLY A 119 -17.59 23.19 -9.00
CA GLY A 119 -16.98 24.41 -9.49
C GLY A 119 -15.57 24.45 -8.92
N ASP A 120 -14.60 24.37 -9.82
CA ASP A 120 -13.17 24.60 -9.60
C ASP A 120 -12.37 23.56 -8.77
N ALA A 121 -12.91 22.39 -8.43
CA ALA A 121 -12.10 21.30 -7.81
C ALA A 121 -11.84 20.08 -8.72
N ILE A 122 -12.44 20.03 -9.92
CA ILE A 122 -12.11 19.01 -10.95
C ILE A 122 -10.66 19.18 -11.45
N GLU A 123 -10.07 20.37 -11.34
CA GLU A 123 -8.67 20.59 -11.70
C GLU A 123 -7.66 19.90 -10.78
N ARG A 124 -8.08 19.26 -9.67
CA ARG A 124 -7.15 18.60 -8.73
C ARG A 124 -7.29 17.10 -8.57
N SER A 125 -8.43 16.47 -8.89
CA SER A 125 -8.55 15.00 -8.78
C SER A 125 -8.15 14.24 -10.04
N ASP A 126 -8.17 14.89 -11.20
CA ASP A 126 -7.75 14.30 -12.49
C ASP A 126 -6.27 14.55 -12.82
N LEU A 127 -5.55 15.19 -11.90
CA LEU A 127 -4.10 15.07 -11.85
C LEU A 127 -3.76 13.68 -11.28
N LEU A 128 -4.05 12.63 -12.05
CA LEU A 128 -3.19 11.46 -12.05
C LEU A 128 -1.77 12.03 -12.07
N PRO A 129 -0.87 11.63 -11.15
CA PRO A 129 0.52 12.05 -11.22
C PRO A 129 0.94 11.81 -12.66
N HIS A 130 1.46 12.86 -13.32
CA HIS A 130 2.01 12.76 -14.66
C HIS A 130 2.69 11.39 -14.79
N PRO A 131 2.45 10.57 -15.83
CA PRO A 131 2.96 9.18 -15.90
C PRO A 131 4.46 9.05 -15.57
N GLU A 132 5.21 10.13 -15.79
CA GLU A 132 6.59 10.31 -15.35
C GLU A 132 6.79 10.24 -13.83
N PHE A 133 5.92 10.81 -12.99
CA PHE A 133 5.98 10.70 -11.53
C PHE A 133 5.74 9.27 -11.05
N ALA A 134 4.73 8.57 -11.59
CA ALA A 134 4.49 7.16 -11.26
C ALA A 134 5.69 6.29 -11.67
N SER A 135 6.20 6.47 -12.89
CA SER A 135 7.43 5.83 -13.35
C SER A 135 8.64 6.19 -12.49
N ASN A 136 8.78 7.44 -12.04
CA ASN A 136 9.90 7.87 -11.21
C ASN A 136 9.84 7.23 -9.82
N ASN A 137 8.67 7.23 -9.17
CA ASN A 137 8.47 6.55 -7.88
C ASN A 137 8.81 5.06 -7.99
N PHE A 138 8.27 4.39 -9.01
CA PHE A 138 8.57 2.98 -9.27
C PHE A 138 10.06 2.72 -9.49
N ARG A 139 10.73 3.55 -10.30
CA ARG A 139 12.18 3.44 -10.55
C ARG A 139 13.00 3.67 -9.29
N ARG A 140 12.64 4.65 -8.45
CA ARG A 140 13.33 4.94 -7.19
C ARG A 140 13.20 3.77 -6.22
N THR A 141 12.00 3.22 -6.05
CA THR A 141 11.78 2.04 -5.21
C THR A 141 12.55 0.83 -5.75
N MET A 142 12.48 0.55 -7.06
CA MET A 142 13.22 -0.55 -7.66
C MET A 142 14.73 -0.38 -7.50
N PHE A 143 15.25 0.83 -7.70
CA PHE A 143 16.65 1.15 -7.51
C PHE A 143 17.09 0.89 -6.07
N ALA A 144 16.26 1.30 -5.10
CA ALA A 144 16.49 1.06 -3.68
C ALA A 144 16.60 -0.44 -3.36
N GLU A 145 15.64 -1.22 -3.85
CA GLU A 145 15.63 -2.67 -3.68
C GLU A 145 16.84 -3.34 -4.32
N LYS A 146 17.26 -2.91 -5.51
CA LYS A 146 18.42 -3.48 -6.20
C LYS A 146 19.73 -3.17 -5.49
N ILE A 147 19.89 -1.97 -4.94
CA ILE A 147 21.06 -1.64 -4.10
C ILE A 147 21.04 -2.52 -2.85
N ASP A 148 19.91 -2.61 -2.16
CA ASP A 148 19.79 -3.42 -0.95
C ASP A 148 20.13 -4.89 -1.21
N GLU A 149 19.55 -5.49 -2.26
CA GLU A 149 19.84 -6.86 -2.69
C GLU A 149 21.34 -7.08 -2.98
N ALA A 150 21.97 -6.11 -3.66
CA ALA A 150 23.39 -6.17 -3.99
C ALA A 150 24.26 -6.07 -2.73
N VAL A 151 23.99 -5.11 -1.85
CA VAL A 151 24.75 -4.92 -0.60
C VAL A 151 24.56 -6.13 0.32
N GLN A 152 23.34 -6.63 0.50
CA GLN A 152 23.09 -7.83 1.29
C GLN A 152 23.88 -9.04 0.77
N ARG A 153 23.90 -9.23 -0.55
CA ARG A 153 24.64 -10.33 -1.17
C ARG A 153 26.12 -10.26 -0.86
N GLU A 154 26.73 -9.07 -0.97
CA GLU A 154 28.14 -8.90 -0.69
C GLU A 154 28.44 -9.00 0.81
N VAL A 155 27.62 -8.40 1.68
CA VAL A 155 27.79 -8.53 3.14
C VAL A 155 27.74 -10.00 3.58
N ARG A 156 26.82 -10.80 3.05
CA ARG A 156 26.76 -12.25 3.35
C ARG A 156 27.98 -13.02 2.88
N LYS A 157 28.62 -12.60 1.76
CA LYS A 157 29.87 -13.20 1.29
C LYS A 157 31.05 -12.85 2.18
N PHE A 158 31.12 -11.60 2.67
CA PHE A 158 32.24 -11.13 3.51
C PHE A 158 32.10 -11.53 4.98
N TYR A 159 30.87 -11.69 5.48
CA TYR A 159 30.58 -12.00 6.89
C TYR A 159 29.67 -13.24 7.05
N PRO A 160 30.00 -14.39 6.43
CA PRO A 160 29.15 -15.58 6.47
C PRO A 160 28.96 -16.10 7.90
N ASP A 161 30.00 -15.99 8.75
CA ASP A 161 29.97 -16.50 10.13
C ASP A 161 28.91 -15.78 10.97
N PHE A 162 28.72 -14.47 10.77
CA PHE A 162 27.67 -13.72 11.44
C PHE A 162 26.30 -14.32 11.13
N PHE A 163 25.95 -14.54 9.86
CA PHE A 163 24.65 -15.08 9.48
C PHE A 163 24.46 -16.55 9.85
N SER A 164 25.54 -17.30 10.03
CA SER A 164 25.49 -18.69 10.46
C SER A 164 25.18 -18.86 11.96
N ALA A 165 25.54 -17.87 12.78
CA ALA A 165 25.47 -17.94 14.24
C ALA A 165 24.54 -16.90 14.87
N ALA A 166 24.10 -15.89 14.12
CA ALA A 166 23.26 -14.81 14.62
C ALA A 166 21.87 -15.30 15.00
N ASP A 167 21.39 -14.81 16.14
CA ASP A 167 19.99 -14.93 16.54
C ASP A 167 19.10 -13.93 15.79
N ALA A 168 17.78 -14.11 15.92
CA ALA A 168 16.80 -13.24 15.27
C ALA A 168 16.95 -11.76 15.68
N HIS A 169 17.42 -11.47 16.90
CA HIS A 169 17.60 -10.11 17.40
C HIS A 169 18.78 -9.41 16.73
N SER A 170 19.89 -10.12 16.58
CA SER A 170 21.09 -9.65 15.88
C SER A 170 20.81 -9.43 14.40
N ILE A 171 20.06 -10.34 13.76
CA ILE A 171 19.61 -10.17 12.37
C ILE A 171 18.71 -8.94 12.22
N ALA A 172 17.73 -8.74 13.10
CA ALA A 172 16.85 -7.58 13.04
C ALA A 172 17.62 -6.25 13.18
N LYS A 173 18.62 -6.19 14.08
CA LYS A 173 19.51 -5.01 14.21
C LYS A 173 20.33 -4.77 12.96
N TYR A 174 20.87 -5.83 12.36
CA TYR A 174 21.60 -5.74 11.10
C TYR A 174 20.71 -5.23 9.98
N ASP A 175 19.50 -5.76 9.86
CA ASP A 175 18.55 -5.37 8.83
C ASP A 175 18.16 -3.90 8.95
N ASP A 176 17.86 -3.43 10.17
CA ASP A 176 17.54 -2.03 10.45
C ASP A 176 18.72 -1.09 10.11
N LEU A 177 19.93 -1.44 10.53
CA LEU A 177 21.15 -0.69 10.21
C LEU A 177 21.37 -0.59 8.71
N LEU A 178 21.23 -1.71 7.99
CA LEU A 178 21.44 -1.73 6.55
C LEU A 178 20.35 -0.96 5.82
N MET A 179 19.08 -1.09 6.23
CA MET A 179 17.98 -0.34 5.62
C MET A 179 18.19 1.17 5.74
N HIS A 180 18.59 1.66 6.91
CA HIS A 180 18.89 3.09 7.10
C HIS A 180 20.06 3.54 6.22
N ALA A 181 21.17 2.79 6.21
CA ALA A 181 22.35 3.16 5.42
C ALA A 181 22.07 3.17 3.91
N VAL A 182 21.33 2.17 3.42
CA VAL A 182 20.92 2.09 2.00
C VAL A 182 19.98 3.24 1.67
N TYR A 183 18.98 3.51 2.51
CA TYR A 183 18.04 4.61 2.31
C TYR A 183 18.75 5.97 2.24
N ASP A 184 19.66 6.25 3.17
CA ASP A 184 20.44 7.49 3.16
C ASP A 184 21.30 7.62 1.89
N PHE A 185 21.94 6.53 1.48
CA PHE A 185 22.74 6.51 0.24
C PHE A 185 21.88 6.78 -1.00
N ILE A 186 20.69 6.16 -1.09
CA ILE A 186 19.77 6.38 -2.21
C ILE A 186 19.33 7.84 -2.27
N ASN A 187 19.00 8.45 -1.14
CA ASN A 187 18.60 9.86 -1.10
C ASN A 187 19.75 10.78 -1.55
N GLN A 188 20.98 10.51 -1.12
CA GLN A 188 22.15 11.26 -1.58
C GLN A 188 22.37 11.14 -3.10
N LEU A 189 22.19 9.94 -3.66
CA LEU A 189 22.28 9.73 -5.10
C LEU A 189 21.15 10.43 -5.86
N ASP A 190 19.93 10.38 -5.35
CA ASP A 190 18.78 11.06 -5.94
C ASP A 190 18.99 12.58 -6.00
N ASP A 191 19.43 13.17 -4.87
CA ASP A 191 19.79 14.58 -4.79
C ASP A 191 20.91 14.96 -5.78
N PHE A 192 21.92 14.09 -5.90
CA PHE A 192 23.02 14.28 -6.85
C PHE A 192 22.52 14.28 -8.29
N PHE A 193 21.75 13.25 -8.69
CA PHE A 193 21.21 13.14 -10.04
C PHE A 193 20.25 14.28 -10.38
N PHE A 194 19.43 14.71 -9.42
CA PHE A 194 18.53 15.85 -9.59
C PHE A 194 19.33 17.12 -9.91
N LYS A 195 20.32 17.48 -9.07
CA LYS A 195 21.17 18.66 -9.26
C LYS A 195 21.91 18.64 -10.60
N GLU A 196 22.48 17.49 -10.97
CA GLU A 196 23.18 17.32 -12.25
C GLU A 196 22.24 17.43 -13.47
N SER A 197 20.95 17.12 -13.31
CA SER A 197 19.95 17.26 -14.36
C SER A 197 19.50 18.72 -14.56
N GLU A 198 19.44 19.50 -13.48
CA GLU A 198 19.10 20.93 -13.53
C GLU A 198 20.26 21.77 -14.10
N ALA A 199 21.50 21.42 -13.79
CA ALA A 199 22.69 22.11 -14.31
C ALA A 199 22.85 22.02 -15.85
N LYS A 200 22.06 21.16 -16.52
CA LYS A 200 22.07 20.94 -17.97
C LYS A 200 20.89 21.60 -18.71
N LYS A 201 20.01 22.31 -18.00
CA LYS A 201 18.91 23.11 -18.58
C LYS A 201 19.32 24.59 -18.64
#